data_AF-A0A151RWG9-F1
#
_entry.id   AF-A0A151RWG9-F1
#
_cell.length_a   1.000
_cell.length_b   1.000
_cell.length_c   1.000
_cell.angle_alpha   90.00
_cell.angle_beta   90.00
_cell.angle_gamma   90.00
#
_symmetry.space_group_name_H-M   'P 1'
#
loop_
_entity.id
_entity.type
_entity.pdbx_description
1 polymer ?
#
loop_
_entity_poly.entity_id
_entity_poly.type
_entity_poly.pdbx_seq_one_letter_code
_entity_poly.pdbx_strand_id
1 'polypeptide(L)'
;MHLLYINDQFVYAGSKAVVFLHGFPEIWYTWRHQMIAVANAGYRAIAFDFRGYGLSQHPLHPEKETLIDLVNEIVGLLDALNISKKTLYWNTYEVPIAPDDKEIMDLFDPSTPLPPWFSEEDLETYASLYEKSGFRYALQVPYRSSKVETGLSNVKVSVPALLIMGEKDYVLKFPGMEDYIRSGVVKNYVADLEIVYIPEGSHFVHEQIPEKVNQLIIEFLDKQCI
;
A
#
# COMPACT_ATOMS: atom_id res chain seq x y z
N MET A 1 5.15 14.83 13.41
CA MET A 1 4.27 13.71 13.03
C MET A 1 2.86 14.27 12.93
N HIS A 2 2.41 14.59 11.72
CA HIS A 2 1.01 14.91 11.47
C HIS A 2 0.32 13.58 11.19
N LEU A 3 -0.34 13.00 12.21
CA LEU A 3 -1.39 12.03 11.93
C LEU A 3 -2.45 12.82 11.16
N LEU A 4 -2.71 12.46 9.89
CA LEU A 4 -3.81 13.02 9.15
C LEU A 4 -5.10 12.46 9.74
N TYR A 5 -5.60 13.18 10.73
CA TYR A 5 -6.96 13.11 11.25
C TYR A 5 -7.88 13.53 10.10
N ILE A 6 -8.54 12.58 9.46
CA ILE A 6 -9.61 12.90 8.50
C ILE A 6 -10.79 13.43 9.31
N ASN A 7 -11.06 14.74 9.15
CA ASN A 7 -12.21 15.50 9.63
C ASN A 7 -12.36 15.54 11.16
N ASP A 8 -12.57 16.73 11.73
CA ASP A 8 -12.89 17.01 13.15
C ASP A 8 -14.21 16.36 13.66
N GLN A 9 -14.52 15.13 13.24
CA GLN A 9 -15.62 14.31 13.68
C GLN A 9 -15.10 12.98 14.22
N PHE A 10 -15.03 12.89 15.55
CA PHE A 10 -14.94 11.63 16.26
C PHE A 10 -16.12 10.73 15.90
N VAL A 11 -15.91 9.74 15.04
CA VAL A 11 -16.70 8.50 15.00
C VAL A 11 -15.78 7.45 14.34
N TYR A 12 -15.32 6.36 14.98
CA TYR A 12 -16.12 5.28 15.53
C TYR A 12 -15.39 4.46 16.61
N ALA A 13 -16.21 3.93 17.51
CA ALA A 13 -15.89 3.02 18.60
C ALA A 13 -15.61 1.60 18.07
N GLY A 14 -14.34 1.26 17.89
CA GLY A 14 -13.89 -0.11 17.64
C GLY A 14 -12.62 -0.39 18.45
N SER A 15 -12.59 -1.49 19.21
CA SER A 15 -11.37 -1.91 19.93
C SER A 15 -10.31 -2.52 19.00
N LYS A 16 -10.68 -2.84 17.75
CA LYS A 16 -9.82 -3.48 16.74
C LYS A 16 -9.40 -2.45 15.68
N ALA A 17 -8.10 -2.29 15.50
CA ALA A 17 -7.54 -1.37 14.52
C ALA A 17 -7.20 -2.07 13.21
N VAL A 18 -7.44 -1.38 12.09
CA VAL A 18 -7.02 -1.76 10.75
C VAL A 18 -6.04 -0.70 10.26
N VAL A 19 -4.80 -1.13 9.97
CA VAL A 19 -3.72 -0.23 9.56
C VAL A 19 -3.44 -0.43 8.08
N PHE A 20 -3.53 0.67 7.33
CA PHE A 20 -3.30 0.72 5.90
C PHE A 20 -1.95 1.35 5.60
N LEU A 21 -1.13 0.64 4.82
CA LEU A 21 0.19 1.04 4.38
C LEU A 21 0.19 1.22 2.87
N HIS A 22 0.45 2.44 2.40
CA HIS A 22 0.51 2.75 0.98
C HIS A 22 1.84 2.32 0.36
N GLY A 23 1.90 2.20 -0.96
CA GLY A 23 3.10 1.96 -1.76
C GLY A 23 3.58 3.23 -2.46
N PHE A 24 4.12 3.06 -3.67
CA PHE A 24 4.60 4.14 -4.55
C PHE A 24 3.86 4.08 -5.89
N PRO A 25 3.52 5.23 -6.51
CA PRO A 25 3.60 6.60 -6.00
C PRO A 25 2.32 6.97 -5.23
N GLU A 26 1.97 6.17 -4.21
CA GLU A 26 0.74 6.36 -3.43
C GLU A 26 0.97 7.26 -2.21
N ILE A 27 -0.09 7.48 -1.44
CA ILE A 27 -0.09 8.25 -0.19
C ILE A 27 -1.25 7.76 0.69
N TRP A 28 -1.39 8.24 1.94
CA TRP A 28 -2.50 7.80 2.82
C TRP A 28 -3.88 7.80 2.12
N TYR A 29 -4.08 8.78 1.23
CA TYR A 29 -5.31 9.04 0.47
C TYR A 29 -5.73 7.88 -0.45
N THR A 30 -4.80 7.02 -0.86
CA THR A 30 -5.11 5.83 -1.66
C THR A 30 -6.11 4.91 -0.97
N TRP A 31 -6.12 4.92 0.37
CA TRP A 31 -7.01 4.10 1.19
C TRP A 31 -8.34 4.75 1.53
N ARG A 32 -8.68 5.92 0.96
CA ARG A 32 -9.89 6.69 1.31
C ARG A 32 -11.18 5.86 1.30
N HIS A 33 -11.34 4.98 0.30
CA HIS A 33 -12.51 4.11 0.21
C HIS A 33 -12.53 3.03 1.29
N GLN A 34 -11.38 2.39 1.54
CA GLN A 34 -11.25 1.30 2.50
C GLN A 34 -11.37 1.80 3.94
N MET A 35 -10.79 2.97 4.24
CA MET A 35 -10.89 3.60 5.56
C MET A 35 -12.35 3.85 5.94
N ILE A 36 -13.15 4.41 5.03
CA ILE A 36 -14.58 4.64 5.25
C ILE A 36 -15.30 3.30 5.44
N ALA A 37 -15.03 2.31 4.60
CA ALA A 37 -15.72 1.02 4.66
C ALA A 37 -15.47 0.27 5.96
N VAL A 38 -14.21 0.15 6.40
CA VAL A 38 -13.90 -0.57 7.66
C VAL A 38 -14.37 0.22 8.88
N ALA A 39 -14.36 1.56 8.83
CA ALA A 39 -14.93 2.38 9.89
C ALA A 39 -16.44 2.15 10.04
N ASN A 40 -17.17 2.11 8.91
CA ASN A 40 -18.60 1.78 8.88
C ASN A 40 -18.88 0.34 9.36
N ALA A 41 -17.92 -0.58 9.20
CA ALA A 41 -18.00 -1.94 9.73
C ALA A 41 -17.58 -2.05 11.22
N GLY A 42 -17.28 -0.94 11.90
CA GLY A 42 -16.97 -0.91 13.33
C GLY A 42 -15.49 -1.09 13.68
N TYR A 43 -14.58 -1.04 12.70
CA TYR A 43 -13.14 -1.08 12.92
C TYR A 43 -12.56 0.34 13.06
N ARG A 44 -11.45 0.47 13.78
CA ARG A 44 -10.67 1.71 13.81
C ARG A 44 -9.74 1.76 12.59
N ALA A 45 -10.09 2.53 11.56
CA ALA A 45 -9.26 2.75 10.38
C ALA A 45 -8.07 3.67 10.69
N ILE A 46 -6.87 3.30 10.24
CA ILE A 46 -5.65 4.09 10.40
C ILE A 46 -4.87 4.02 9.09
N ALA A 47 -4.68 5.16 8.44
CA ALA A 47 -3.72 5.34 7.36
C ALA A 47 -2.82 6.52 7.69
N PHE A 48 -1.57 6.49 7.24
CA PHE A 48 -0.59 7.54 7.48
C PHE A 48 0.39 7.59 6.33
N ASP A 49 1.02 8.76 6.16
CA ASP A 49 2.12 8.91 5.20
C ASP A 49 3.39 8.36 5.81
N PHE A 50 4.09 7.51 5.05
CA PHE A 50 5.46 7.16 5.38
C PHE A 50 6.34 8.40 5.48
N ARG A 51 7.43 8.30 6.24
CA ARG A 51 8.42 9.37 6.30
C ARG A 51 8.84 9.76 4.88
N GLY A 52 8.94 11.05 4.59
CA GLY A 52 9.29 11.53 3.26
C GLY A 52 8.22 11.40 2.18
N TYR A 53 6.99 11.00 2.54
CA TYR A 53 5.80 11.12 1.72
C TYR A 53 4.86 12.20 2.29
N GLY A 54 4.11 12.86 1.41
CA GLY A 54 2.98 13.70 1.78
C GLY A 54 3.29 14.79 2.79
N LEU A 55 2.59 14.75 3.93
CA LEU A 55 2.77 15.70 5.04
C LEU A 55 3.70 15.16 6.14
N SER A 56 4.20 13.94 5.99
CA SER A 56 5.15 13.35 6.93
C SER A 56 6.53 13.99 6.79
N GLN A 57 7.22 14.10 7.92
CA GLN A 57 8.55 14.71 7.95
C GLN A 57 9.51 13.95 7.02
N HIS A 58 10.47 14.65 6.43
CA HIS A 58 11.55 13.99 5.70
C HIS A 58 12.61 13.43 6.66
N PRO A 59 13.21 12.26 6.35
CA PRO A 59 14.40 11.86 7.05
C PRO A 59 15.54 12.84 6.75
N LEU A 60 16.47 12.99 7.70
CA LEU A 60 17.61 13.90 7.54
C LEU A 60 18.53 13.51 6.38
N HIS A 61 18.63 12.19 6.12
CA HIS A 61 19.48 11.61 5.08
C HIS A 61 18.69 10.58 4.26
N PRO A 62 17.74 11.02 3.41
CA PRO A 62 16.84 10.13 2.69
C PRO A 62 17.56 9.11 1.81
N GLU A 63 18.75 9.41 1.30
CA GLU A 63 19.56 8.48 0.50
C GLU A 63 20.18 7.31 1.28
N LYS A 64 20.17 7.38 2.63
CA LYS A 64 20.71 6.32 3.50
C LYS A 64 19.63 5.39 4.04
N GLU A 65 18.37 5.77 3.87
CA GLU A 65 17.24 5.02 4.40
C GLU A 65 17.06 3.70 3.63
N THR A 66 16.65 2.68 4.36
CA THR A 66 16.48 1.31 3.89
C THR A 66 15.06 0.80 4.17
N LEU A 67 14.72 -0.36 3.59
CA LEU A 67 13.46 -1.04 3.92
C LEU A 67 13.37 -1.39 5.41
N ILE A 68 14.50 -1.72 6.06
CA ILE A 68 14.51 -2.04 7.50
C ILE A 68 14.20 -0.81 8.35
N ASP A 69 14.67 0.37 7.96
CA ASP A 69 14.33 1.61 8.65
C ASP A 69 12.83 1.88 8.57
N LEU A 70 12.22 1.72 7.39
CA LEU A 70 10.77 1.82 7.21
C LEU A 70 10.00 0.80 8.08
N VAL A 71 10.43 -0.46 8.13
CA VAL A 71 9.81 -1.48 8.98
C VAL A 71 9.91 -1.11 10.46
N ASN A 72 11.07 -0.66 10.92
CA ASN A 72 11.26 -0.23 12.31
C ASN A 72 10.35 0.94 12.69
N GLU A 73 10.15 1.89 11.78
CA GLU A 73 9.21 3.00 11.97
C GLU A 73 7.76 2.53 12.09
N ILE A 74 7.33 1.61 11.22
CA ILE A 74 6.00 1.02 11.28
C ILE A 74 5.80 0.30 12.61
N VAL A 75 6.78 -0.49 13.06
CA VAL A 75 6.73 -1.17 14.37
C VAL A 75 6.59 -0.15 15.51
N GLY A 76 7.44 0.88 15.53
CA GLY A 76 7.41 1.91 16.56
C GLY A 76 6.08 2.69 16.59
N LEU A 77 5.49 2.96 15.43
CA LEU A 77 4.17 3.59 15.34
C LEU A 77 3.08 2.69 15.93
N LEU A 78 3.07 1.40 15.57
CA LEU A 78 2.09 0.45 16.07
C LEU A 78 2.17 0.28 17.60
N ASP A 79 3.38 0.29 18.14
CA ASP A 79 3.61 0.23 19.59
C ASP A 79 3.13 1.52 20.28
N ALA A 80 3.42 2.70 19.71
CA ALA A 80 2.93 3.97 20.22
C ALA A 80 1.40 4.10 20.20
N LEU A 81 0.74 3.40 19.28
CA LEU A 81 -0.72 3.35 19.15
C LEU A 81 -1.37 2.26 20.03
N ASN A 82 -0.59 1.49 20.80
CA ASN A 82 -1.03 0.36 21.61
C ASN A 82 -1.80 -0.71 20.81
N ILE A 83 -1.38 -1.00 19.57
CA ILE A 83 -2.03 -1.97 18.69
C ILE A 83 -1.38 -3.35 18.88
N SER A 84 -2.02 -4.21 19.68
CA SER A 84 -1.52 -5.55 20.03
C SER A 84 -1.92 -6.66 19.03
N LYS A 85 -3.12 -6.59 18.43
CA LYS A 85 -3.54 -7.44 17.30
C LYS A 85 -3.56 -6.57 16.03
N LYS A 86 -2.76 -6.97 15.04
CA LYS A 86 -2.43 -6.15 13.87
C LYS A 86 -3.04 -6.79 12.62
N THR A 87 -3.94 -6.10 11.93
CA THR A 87 -4.24 -6.41 10.52
C THR A 87 -3.61 -5.31 9.67
N LEU A 88 -2.72 -5.72 8.78
CA LEU A 88 -1.96 -4.85 7.92
C LEU A 88 -2.40 -5.06 6.47
N TYR A 89 -2.77 -3.97 5.82
CA TYR A 89 -3.00 -3.95 4.38
C TYR A 89 -1.84 -3.20 3.73
N TRP A 90 -1.24 -3.84 2.73
CA TRP A 90 -0.07 -3.35 2.03
C TRP A 90 -0.34 -3.41 0.54
N ASN A 91 -0.09 -2.31 -0.18
CA ASN A 91 -0.06 -2.33 -1.64
C ASN A 91 1.38 -2.30 -2.18
N THR A 92 1.61 -3.01 -3.27
CA THR A 92 2.93 -3.13 -3.92
C THR A 92 3.33 -1.87 -4.69
N TYR A 93 4.58 -1.85 -5.13
CA TYR A 93 5.30 -0.70 -5.66
C TYR A 93 5.22 -0.60 -7.18
N GLU A 94 4.94 0.60 -7.73
CA GLU A 94 4.91 0.82 -9.18
C GLU A 94 6.28 0.85 -9.85
N VAL A 95 6.48 0.13 -10.96
CA VAL A 95 7.61 0.38 -11.88
C VAL A 95 7.09 0.45 -13.31
N PRO A 96 6.80 1.66 -13.84
CA PRO A 96 6.61 1.81 -15.27
C PRO A 96 7.95 1.53 -15.98
N ILE A 97 7.93 0.61 -16.95
CA ILE A 97 9.10 0.28 -17.77
C ILE A 97 8.93 0.99 -19.12
N ALA A 98 9.76 2.01 -19.37
CA ALA A 98 9.87 2.60 -20.69
C ALA A 98 10.71 1.69 -21.61
N PRO A 99 10.43 1.67 -22.93
CA PRO A 99 11.33 1.09 -23.92
C PRO A 99 12.76 1.65 -23.80
N ASP A 100 13.76 0.88 -24.23
CA ASP A 100 15.19 1.24 -24.10
C ASP A 100 15.56 2.62 -24.70
N ASP A 101 14.75 3.12 -25.64
CA ASP A 101 14.94 4.39 -26.34
C ASP A 101 14.08 5.55 -25.79
N LYS A 102 13.38 5.36 -24.66
CA LYS A 102 12.47 6.34 -24.06
C LYS A 102 12.67 6.50 -22.56
N GLU A 103 12.41 7.69 -22.06
CA GLU A 103 12.19 7.93 -20.64
C GLU A 103 10.73 7.67 -20.26
N ILE A 104 10.44 7.41 -18.98
CA ILE A 104 9.05 7.22 -18.49
C ILE A 104 8.16 8.42 -18.84
N MET A 105 8.73 9.64 -18.78
CA MET A 105 8.00 10.86 -19.13
C MET A 105 7.68 10.96 -20.63
N ASP A 106 8.41 10.27 -21.50
CA ASP A 106 8.11 10.22 -22.95
C ASP A 106 6.90 9.32 -23.26
N LEU A 107 6.41 8.57 -22.28
CA LEU A 107 5.17 7.80 -22.37
C LEU A 107 3.93 8.64 -22.03
N PHE A 108 4.12 9.81 -21.40
CA PHE A 108 3.01 10.66 -21.00
C PHE A 108 2.41 11.36 -22.23
N ASP A 109 1.15 11.04 -22.53
CA ASP A 109 0.34 11.76 -23.49
C ASP A 109 -0.69 12.61 -22.73
N PRO A 110 -0.56 13.96 -22.73
CA PRO A 110 -1.47 14.84 -22.01
C PRO A 110 -2.91 14.82 -22.55
N SER A 111 -3.15 14.21 -23.71
CA SER A 111 -4.50 14.00 -24.24
C SER A 111 -5.17 12.73 -23.71
N THR A 112 -4.41 11.86 -23.02
CA THR A 112 -4.96 10.66 -22.40
C THR A 112 -5.86 11.07 -21.22
N PRO A 113 -7.16 10.74 -21.25
CA PRO A 113 -8.04 11.08 -20.15
C PRO A 113 -7.68 10.26 -18.90
N LEU A 114 -7.99 10.82 -17.72
CA LEU A 114 -7.92 10.06 -16.48
C LEU A 114 -8.81 8.81 -16.56
N PRO A 115 -8.42 7.70 -15.92
CA PRO A 115 -9.26 6.52 -15.88
C PRO A 115 -10.56 6.83 -15.13
N PRO A 116 -11.68 6.16 -15.46
CA PRO A 116 -13.01 6.53 -14.96
C PRO A 116 -13.19 6.40 -13.44
N TRP A 117 -12.27 5.71 -12.76
CA TRP A 117 -12.25 5.52 -11.30
C TRP A 117 -11.33 6.53 -10.59
N PHE A 118 -10.68 7.43 -11.31
CA PHE A 118 -9.74 8.41 -10.78
C PHE A 118 -10.12 9.81 -11.26
N SER A 119 -10.55 10.66 -10.33
CA SER A 119 -11.02 12.01 -10.64
C SER A 119 -9.89 13.03 -10.70
N GLU A 120 -10.19 14.21 -11.26
CA GLU A 120 -9.27 15.36 -11.22
C GLU A 120 -8.98 15.82 -9.78
N GLU A 121 -9.95 15.65 -8.86
CA GLU A 121 -9.76 15.95 -7.44
C GLU A 121 -8.80 14.96 -6.78
N ASP A 122 -8.89 13.67 -7.15
CA ASP A 122 -7.92 12.66 -6.70
C ASP A 122 -6.53 13.06 -7.19
N LEU A 123 -6.38 13.35 -8.48
CA LEU A 123 -5.11 13.77 -9.08
C LEU A 123 -4.51 14.99 -8.36
N GLU A 124 -5.30 16.04 -8.16
CA GLU A 124 -4.88 17.26 -7.47
C GLU A 124 -4.46 16.98 -6.02
N THR A 125 -5.14 16.07 -5.34
CA THR A 125 -4.78 15.64 -3.99
C THR A 125 -3.41 14.96 -3.98
N TYR A 126 -3.15 14.02 -4.89
CA TYR A 126 -1.83 13.40 -5.03
C TYR A 126 -0.77 14.43 -5.41
N ALA A 127 -1.02 15.26 -6.43
CA ALA A 127 -0.09 16.27 -6.92
C ALA A 127 0.32 17.23 -5.80
N SER A 128 -0.63 17.83 -5.09
CA SER A 128 -0.35 18.79 -4.02
C SER A 128 0.42 18.20 -2.84
N LEU A 129 0.27 16.90 -2.56
CA LEU A 129 1.03 16.21 -1.53
C LEU A 129 2.44 15.82 -1.99
N TYR A 130 2.61 15.45 -3.26
CA TYR A 130 3.91 15.21 -3.86
C TYR A 130 4.68 16.49 -4.18
N GLU A 131 4.02 17.63 -4.39
CA GLU A 131 4.69 18.94 -4.46
C GLU A 131 5.37 19.32 -3.14
N LYS A 132 4.78 18.90 -2.01
CA LYS A 132 5.33 19.16 -0.68
C LYS A 132 6.49 18.22 -0.34
N SER A 133 6.34 16.94 -0.69
CA SER A 133 7.31 15.90 -0.30
C SER A 133 8.38 15.62 -1.35
N GLY A 134 8.06 15.83 -2.63
CA GLY A 134 8.85 15.33 -3.74
C GLY A 134 8.97 13.80 -3.75
N PHE A 135 9.82 13.29 -4.63
CA PHE A 135 9.94 11.84 -4.86
C PHE A 135 11.23 11.23 -4.30
N ARG A 136 12.08 12.00 -3.61
CA ARG A 136 13.45 11.56 -3.25
C ARG A 136 13.44 10.33 -2.34
N TYR A 137 12.67 10.37 -1.27
CA TYR A 137 12.55 9.22 -0.36
C TYR A 137 11.73 8.10 -1.00
N ALA A 138 10.65 8.46 -1.69
CA ALA A 138 9.76 7.53 -2.37
C ALA A 138 10.49 6.63 -3.38
N LEU A 139 11.47 7.21 -4.10
CA LEU A 139 12.38 6.47 -4.98
C LEU A 139 13.54 5.78 -4.25
N GLN A 140 13.88 6.19 -3.02
CA GLN A 140 14.90 5.50 -2.24
C GLN A 140 14.38 4.16 -1.73
N VAL A 141 13.26 4.17 -1.02
CA VAL A 141 12.73 3.01 -0.30
C VAL A 141 11.47 2.51 -1.04
N PRO A 142 11.49 1.30 -1.62
CA PRO A 142 12.55 0.30 -1.54
C PRO A 142 13.53 0.34 -2.72
N TYR A 143 13.27 1.12 -3.78
CA TYR A 143 13.90 0.86 -5.08
C TYR A 143 15.43 0.99 -5.09
N ARG A 144 15.98 2.12 -4.63
CA ARG A 144 17.44 2.34 -4.58
C ARG A 144 18.12 1.59 -3.43
N SER A 145 17.36 1.27 -2.39
CA SER A 145 17.83 0.49 -1.24
C SER A 145 17.62 -1.03 -1.39
N SER A 146 17.05 -1.49 -2.51
CA SER A 146 16.68 -2.91 -2.73
C SER A 146 17.85 -3.88 -2.66
N LYS A 147 19.07 -3.41 -2.91
CA LYS A 147 20.31 -4.20 -2.83
C LYS A 147 20.94 -4.22 -1.44
N VAL A 148 20.40 -3.46 -0.49
CA VAL A 148 20.90 -3.45 0.88
C VAL A 148 20.43 -4.73 1.57
N GLU A 149 21.37 -5.52 2.07
CA GLU A 149 21.06 -6.76 2.78
C GLU A 149 20.26 -6.45 4.05
N THR A 150 19.13 -7.13 4.20
CA THR A 150 18.26 -6.99 5.37
C THR A 150 18.73 -7.83 6.56
N GLY A 151 19.68 -8.74 6.36
CA GLY A 151 20.09 -9.74 7.35
C GLY A 151 19.02 -10.81 7.65
N LEU A 152 17.87 -10.75 6.98
CA LEU A 152 16.76 -11.67 7.14
C LEU A 152 16.94 -12.88 6.21
N SER A 153 16.83 -14.09 6.76
CA SER A 153 16.85 -15.33 5.98
C SER A 153 15.74 -16.27 6.43
N ASN A 154 15.08 -16.93 5.48
CA ASN A 154 14.03 -17.93 5.73
C ASN A 154 12.90 -17.45 6.66
N VAL A 155 12.53 -16.16 6.59
CA VAL A 155 11.45 -15.60 7.39
C VAL A 155 10.11 -16.19 6.93
N LYS A 156 9.32 -16.68 7.87
CA LYS A 156 7.97 -17.16 7.64
C LYS A 156 6.95 -16.24 8.30
N VAL A 157 5.93 -15.88 7.57
CA VAL A 157 4.75 -15.17 8.08
C VAL A 157 3.77 -16.21 8.61
N SER A 158 3.53 -16.16 9.92
CA SER A 158 2.67 -17.12 10.62
C SER A 158 1.25 -16.60 10.88
N VAL A 159 0.97 -15.35 10.53
CA VAL A 159 -0.36 -14.74 10.68
C VAL A 159 -1.20 -15.02 9.43
N PRO A 160 -2.53 -15.12 9.55
CA PRO A 160 -3.42 -15.19 8.40
C PRO A 160 -3.22 -13.98 7.49
N ALA A 161 -3.15 -14.21 6.19
CA ALA A 161 -2.93 -13.19 5.19
C ALA A 161 -3.93 -13.32 4.03
N LEU A 162 -4.34 -12.17 3.50
CA LEU A 162 -5.13 -12.07 2.28
C LEU A 162 -4.33 -11.25 1.25
N LEU A 163 -4.09 -11.85 0.09
CA LEU A 163 -3.60 -11.15 -1.10
C LEU A 163 -4.77 -10.95 -2.07
N ILE A 164 -5.14 -9.70 -2.30
CA ILE A 164 -6.10 -9.32 -3.35
C ILE A 164 -5.27 -8.79 -4.52
N MET A 165 -5.42 -9.39 -5.71
CA MET A 165 -4.60 -9.05 -6.87
C MET A 165 -5.46 -8.87 -8.11
N GLY A 166 -5.21 -7.81 -8.87
CA GLY A 166 -5.76 -7.66 -10.20
C GLY A 166 -5.10 -8.59 -11.21
N GLU A 167 -5.86 -9.27 -12.08
CA GLU A 167 -5.25 -10.11 -13.12
C GLU A 167 -4.54 -9.31 -14.21
N LYS A 168 -4.81 -8.00 -14.32
CA LYS A 168 -4.14 -7.08 -15.23
C LYS A 168 -3.00 -6.31 -14.55
N ASP A 169 -2.68 -6.64 -13.30
CA ASP A 169 -1.53 -6.08 -12.61
C ASP A 169 -0.23 -6.42 -13.37
N TYR A 170 0.56 -5.40 -13.70
CA TYR A 170 1.80 -5.57 -14.44
C TYR A 170 2.86 -6.31 -13.59
N VAL A 171 2.72 -6.37 -12.26
CA VAL A 171 3.62 -7.15 -11.38
C VAL A 171 3.67 -8.62 -11.80
N LEU A 172 2.57 -9.17 -12.29
CA LEU A 172 2.52 -10.54 -12.81
C LEU A 172 3.42 -10.73 -14.05
N LYS A 173 3.71 -9.66 -14.79
CA LYS A 173 4.57 -9.68 -15.98
C LYS A 173 6.06 -9.68 -15.64
N PHE A 174 6.44 -9.45 -14.38
CA PHE A 174 7.85 -9.61 -13.99
C PHE A 174 8.27 -11.07 -14.12
N PRO A 175 9.46 -11.35 -14.70
CA PRO A 175 9.91 -12.72 -14.92
C PRO A 175 9.81 -13.60 -13.67
N GLY A 176 9.00 -14.66 -13.76
CA GLY A 176 8.79 -15.65 -12.69
C GLY A 176 7.82 -15.24 -11.58
N MET A 177 7.29 -14.00 -11.57
CA MET A 177 6.40 -13.54 -10.50
C MET A 177 5.02 -14.22 -10.57
N GLU A 178 4.42 -14.29 -11.75
CA GLU A 178 3.14 -14.98 -11.92
C GLU A 178 3.22 -16.45 -11.51
N ASP A 179 4.24 -17.16 -12.01
CA ASP A 179 4.47 -18.56 -11.65
C ASP A 179 4.69 -18.72 -10.13
N TYR A 180 5.50 -17.85 -9.52
CA TYR A 180 5.77 -17.89 -8.08
C TYR A 180 4.49 -17.77 -7.22
N ILE A 181 3.56 -16.88 -7.61
CA ILE A 181 2.31 -16.66 -6.89
C ILE A 181 1.32 -17.79 -7.21
N ARG A 182 1.05 -18.07 -8.50
CA ARG A 182 0.01 -19.00 -8.94
C ARG A 182 0.33 -20.46 -8.65
N SER A 183 1.60 -20.86 -8.68
CA SER A 183 2.01 -22.22 -8.28
C SER A 183 1.89 -22.48 -6.77
N GLY A 184 1.69 -21.43 -5.97
CA GLY A 184 1.62 -21.51 -4.52
C GLY A 184 2.98 -21.56 -3.83
N VAL A 185 4.11 -21.36 -4.54
CA VAL A 185 5.44 -21.28 -3.92
C VAL A 185 5.49 -20.18 -2.86
N VAL A 186 4.78 -19.07 -3.05
CA VAL A 186 4.59 -18.02 -2.04
C VAL A 186 4.09 -18.55 -0.68
N LYS A 187 3.30 -19.64 -0.67
CA LYS A 187 2.77 -20.25 0.55
C LYS A 187 3.81 -20.99 1.38
N ASN A 188 5.01 -21.24 0.83
CA ASN A 188 6.14 -21.74 1.62
C ASN A 188 6.61 -20.72 2.67
N TYR A 189 6.36 -19.43 2.43
CA TYR A 189 6.68 -18.32 3.32
C TYR A 189 5.46 -17.81 4.08
N VAL A 190 4.27 -17.90 3.50
CA VAL A 190 3.00 -17.46 4.11
C VAL A 190 2.01 -18.62 4.09
N ALA A 191 2.07 -19.48 5.11
CA ALA A 191 1.34 -20.75 5.09
C ALA A 191 -0.19 -20.56 5.04
N ASP A 192 -0.71 -19.57 5.77
CA ASP A 192 -2.12 -19.22 5.82
C ASP A 192 -2.42 -18.02 4.93
N LEU A 193 -2.27 -18.23 3.61
CA LEU A 193 -2.50 -17.21 2.59
C LEU A 193 -3.74 -17.53 1.74
N GLU A 194 -4.75 -16.67 1.85
CA GLU A 194 -5.87 -16.55 0.92
C GLU A 194 -5.44 -15.64 -0.25
N ILE A 195 -5.67 -16.06 -1.50
CA ILE A 195 -5.37 -15.25 -2.69
C ILE A 195 -6.66 -15.11 -3.49
N VAL A 196 -7.05 -13.87 -3.77
CA VAL A 196 -8.22 -13.53 -4.58
C VAL A 196 -7.77 -12.75 -5.80
N TYR A 197 -8.08 -13.27 -6.98
CA TYR A 197 -7.81 -12.61 -8.25
C TYR A 197 -9.05 -11.86 -8.74
N ILE A 198 -8.88 -10.60 -9.13
CA ILE A 198 -9.93 -9.77 -9.70
C ILE A 198 -9.64 -9.62 -11.21
N PRO A 199 -10.43 -10.26 -12.11
CA PRO A 199 -10.10 -10.34 -13.54
C PRO A 199 -9.82 -9.00 -14.24
N GLU A 200 -10.57 -7.96 -13.88
CA GLU A 200 -10.43 -6.62 -14.47
C GLU A 200 -9.52 -5.70 -13.64
N GLY A 201 -9.02 -6.18 -12.50
CA GLY A 201 -8.20 -5.41 -11.59
C GLY A 201 -6.83 -5.11 -12.17
N SER A 202 -6.40 -3.87 -12.01
CA SER A 202 -5.06 -3.36 -12.28
C SER A 202 -4.19 -3.43 -11.02
N HIS A 203 -3.05 -2.75 -11.04
CA HIS A 203 -2.19 -2.59 -9.87
C HIS A 203 -2.86 -1.81 -8.73
N PHE A 204 -3.67 -0.80 -9.05
CA PHE A 204 -4.41 0.02 -8.08
C PHE A 204 -5.81 -0.53 -7.85
N VAL A 205 -5.94 -1.85 -7.68
CA VAL A 205 -7.26 -2.53 -7.64
C VAL A 205 -8.17 -2.01 -6.52
N HIS A 206 -7.60 -1.52 -5.42
CA HIS A 206 -8.33 -0.93 -4.29
C HIS A 206 -8.89 0.47 -4.60
N GLU A 207 -8.29 1.22 -5.52
CA GLU A 207 -8.87 2.45 -6.05
C GLU A 207 -9.80 2.19 -7.23
N GLN A 208 -9.46 1.23 -8.09
CA GLN A 208 -10.23 0.91 -9.30
C GLN A 208 -11.56 0.22 -8.99
N ILE A 209 -11.58 -0.71 -8.04
CA ILE A 209 -12.74 -1.55 -7.72
C ILE A 209 -12.95 -1.55 -6.19
N PRO A 210 -13.16 -0.37 -5.59
CA PRO A 210 -13.09 -0.19 -4.14
C PRO A 210 -14.16 -1.00 -3.41
N GLU A 211 -15.39 -1.09 -3.93
CA GLU A 211 -16.48 -1.84 -3.28
C GLU A 211 -16.14 -3.32 -3.14
N LYS A 212 -15.54 -3.92 -4.18
CA LYS A 212 -15.18 -5.33 -4.14
C LYS A 212 -14.03 -5.57 -3.17
N VAL A 213 -13.03 -4.70 -3.18
CA VAL A 213 -11.90 -4.78 -2.24
C VAL A 213 -12.37 -4.60 -0.81
N ASN A 214 -13.25 -3.62 -0.54
CA ASN A 214 -13.85 -3.37 0.76
C ASN A 214 -14.59 -4.61 1.29
N GLN A 215 -15.39 -5.25 0.44
CA GLN A 215 -16.09 -6.49 0.78
C GLN A 215 -15.10 -7.58 1.20
N LEU A 216 -14.06 -7.83 0.40
CA LEU A 216 -13.06 -8.87 0.68
C LEU A 216 -12.29 -8.58 1.98
N ILE A 217 -11.92 -7.32 2.21
CA ILE A 217 -11.26 -6.86 3.44
C ILE A 217 -12.14 -7.16 4.65
N ILE A 218 -13.41 -6.76 4.64
CA ILE A 218 -14.33 -6.93 5.77
C ILE A 218 -14.62 -8.42 6.02
N GLU A 219 -14.90 -9.19 4.96
CA GLU A 219 -15.11 -10.64 5.07
C GLU A 219 -13.90 -11.35 5.68
N PHE A 220 -12.68 -10.95 5.29
CA PHE A 220 -11.46 -11.48 5.89
C PHE A 220 -11.33 -11.09 7.36
N LEU A 221 -11.52 -9.82 7.70
CA LEU A 221 -11.46 -9.33 9.08
C LEU A 221 -12.45 -10.06 10.00
N ASP A 222 -13.68 -10.30 9.52
CA ASP A 222 -14.71 -10.99 10.29
C ASP A 222 -14.35 -12.44 10.59
N LYS A 223 -13.68 -13.15 9.66
CA LYS A 223 -13.11 -14.50 9.90
C LYS A 223 -12.05 -14.49 11.00
N GLN A 224 -11.28 -13.40 11.13
CA GLN A 224 -10.22 -13.27 12.15
C GLN A 224 -10.72 -12.76 13.52
N CYS A 225 -11.99 -12.36 13.59
CA CYS A 225 -12.60 -11.79 14.77
C CYS A 225 -13.27 -12.81 15.70
N ILE A 226 -13.28 -14.09 15.30
CA ILE A 226 -13.66 -15.27 16.09
C ILE A 226 -12.56 -15.62 17.11
#